data_AF-A0A2T0VTK8-F1
#
_entry.id   AF-A0A2T0VTK8-F1
#
_cell.length_a   1.000
_cell.length_b   1.000
_cell.length_c   1.000
_cell.angle_alpha   90.00
_cell.angle_beta   90.00
_cell.angle_gamma   90.00
#
_symmetry.space_group_name_H-M   'P 1'
#
loop_
_entity.id
_entity.type
_entity.pdbx_description
1 polymer ?
#
loop_
_entity_poly.entity_id
_entity_poly.type
_entity_poly.pdbx_seq_one_letter_code
_entity_poly.pdbx_strand_id
1 'polypeptide(L)'
;MFRNETVVFTGTLASMTRKQAQDLVRSLGGKVQSSVSKKTTLLVIGRSNLDLFEQDPRSLKLKNAEELQKKGVPLKKLSEEDFITLAINQLQSKLNKS
;
A
#
# COMPACT_ATOMS: atom_id res chain seq x y z
N MET A 1 10.17 9.71 0.28
CA MET A 1 9.54 8.96 -0.82
C MET A 1 8.01 9.04 -0.76
N PHE A 2 7.36 8.91 0.40
CA PHE A 2 5.90 8.96 0.50
C PHE A 2 5.25 10.37 0.56
N ARG A 3 6.05 11.45 0.49
CA ARG A 3 5.55 12.81 0.69
C ARG A 3 4.68 13.21 -0.50
N ASN A 4 3.39 13.49 -0.27
CA ASN A 4 2.35 13.70 -1.29
C ASN A 4 1.93 12.48 -2.13
N GLU A 5 2.43 11.28 -1.83
CA GLU A 5 2.01 10.07 -2.53
C GLU A 5 0.66 9.55 -1.99
N THR A 6 -0.15 8.93 -2.86
CA THR A 6 -1.42 8.32 -2.45
C THR A 6 -1.27 6.80 -2.41
N VAL A 7 -1.30 6.27 -1.20
CA VAL A 7 -1.14 4.85 -0.89
C VAL A 7 -2.49 4.20 -0.68
N VAL A 8 -2.72 3.07 -1.34
CA VAL A 8 -3.89 2.22 -1.11
C VAL A 8 -3.41 0.88 -0.58
N PHE A 9 -4.09 0.39 0.45
CA PHE A 9 -3.81 -0.93 1.03
C PHE A 9 -4.87 -1.92 0.56
N THR A 10 -4.43 -3.06 0.04
CA THR A 10 -5.28 -4.20 -0.31
C THR A 10 -4.84 -5.45 0.45
N GLY A 11 -5.80 -6.21 0.97
CA GLY A 11 -5.54 -7.35 1.85
C GLY A 11 -5.41 -6.97 3.33
N THR A 12 -5.10 -7.96 4.15
CA THR A 12 -4.76 -7.80 5.57
C THR A 12 -3.24 -7.71 5.69
N LEU A 13 -2.74 -6.83 6.55
CA LEU A 13 -1.32 -6.74 6.87
C LEU A 13 -1.05 -7.66 8.07
N ALA A 14 -0.04 -8.51 7.98
CA ALA A 14 0.29 -9.47 9.05
C ALA A 14 1.13 -8.82 10.16
N SER A 15 2.00 -7.88 9.79
CA SER A 15 2.99 -7.25 10.67
C SER A 15 2.42 -6.06 11.44
N MET A 16 1.32 -5.46 10.96
CA MET A 16 0.71 -4.30 11.60
C MET A 16 -0.78 -4.20 11.29
N THR A 17 -1.53 -3.52 12.15
CA THR A 17 -2.93 -3.23 11.85
C THR A 17 -3.03 -2.21 10.71
N ARG A 18 -4.13 -2.27 9.96
CA ARG A 18 -4.40 -1.29 8.89
C ARG A 18 -4.36 0.16 9.40
N LYS A 19 -4.75 0.38 10.65
CA LYS A 19 -4.68 1.68 11.33
C LYS A 19 -3.23 2.12 11.54
N GLN A 20 -2.37 1.25 12.06
CA GLN A 20 -0.94 1.54 12.21
C GLN A 20 -0.26 1.83 10.88
N ALA A 21 -0.57 1.07 9.83
CA ALA A 21 -0.06 1.34 8.49
C ALA A 21 -0.53 2.70 7.96
N GLN A 22 -1.79 3.05 8.21
CA GLN A 22 -2.36 4.35 7.85
C GLN A 22 -1.65 5.50 8.58
N ASP A 23 -1.43 5.36 9.88
CA ASP A 23 -0.77 6.36 10.72
C ASP A 23 0.71 6.51 10.34
N LEU A 24 1.38 5.42 9.96
CA LEU A 24 2.75 5.43 9.46
C LEU A 24 2.85 6.24 8.16
N VAL A 25 1.99 5.96 7.17
CA VAL A 25 1.97 6.73 5.91
C VAL A 25 1.70 8.20 6.16
N ARG A 26 0.73 8.52 7.04
CA ARG A 26 0.41 9.91 7.42
C ARG A 26 1.61 10.60 8.07
N SER A 27 2.30 9.93 8.99
CA SER A 27 3.50 10.43 9.68
C SER A 27 4.69 10.65 8.72
N LEU A 28 4.75 9.85 7.66
CA LEU A 28 5.74 9.99 6.59
C LEU A 28 5.36 11.07 5.55
N GLY A 29 4.18 11.69 5.68
CA GLY A 29 3.68 12.76 4.82
C GLY A 29 2.91 12.28 3.58
N GLY A 30 2.47 11.03 3.56
CA GLY A 30 1.64 10.45 2.51
C GLY A 30 0.16 10.48 2.82
N LYS A 31 -0.67 10.28 1.78
CA LYS A 31 -2.12 10.16 1.89
C LYS A 31 -2.53 8.71 1.74
N VAL A 32 -3.50 8.27 2.53
CA VAL A 32 -4.02 6.91 2.44
C VAL A 32 -5.44 6.93 1.90
N GLN A 33 -5.72 6.06 0.94
CA GLN A 33 -7.06 5.85 0.41
C GLN A 33 -7.50 4.39 0.55
N SER A 34 -8.80 4.18 0.67
CA SER A 34 -9.44 2.86 0.75
C SER A 34 -9.78 2.27 -0.62
N SER A 35 -9.77 3.09 -1.67
CA SER A 35 -10.09 2.69 -3.04
C SER A 35 -8.99 3.13 -4.00
N VAL A 36 -8.72 2.29 -5.00
CA VAL A 36 -7.80 2.62 -6.11
C VAL A 36 -8.46 3.67 -7.00
N SER A 37 -7.79 4.80 -7.19
CA SER A 37 -8.22 5.89 -8.06
C SER A 37 -7.11 6.24 -9.04
N LYS A 38 -7.41 7.06 -10.07
CA LYS A 38 -6.40 7.56 -11.02
C LYS A 38 -5.29 8.39 -10.35
N LYS A 39 -5.52 8.84 -9.11
CA LYS A 39 -4.55 9.57 -8.28
C LYS A 39 -3.69 8.66 -7.40
N THR A 40 -3.98 7.36 -7.36
CA THR A 40 -3.24 6.38 -6.57
C THR A 40 -1.93 6.06 -7.27
N THR A 41 -0.84 6.24 -6.56
CA THR A 41 0.53 5.99 -7.06
C THR A 41 1.12 4.71 -6.47
N LEU A 42 0.67 4.32 -5.27
CA LEU A 42 1.19 3.15 -4.55
C LEU A 42 0.05 2.23 -4.13
N LEU A 43 0.19 0.95 -4.46
CA LEU A 43 -0.69 -0.12 -4.00
C LEU A 43 0.12 -1.09 -3.14
N VAL A 44 -0.14 -1.10 -1.84
CA VAL A 44 0.48 -2.03 -0.89
C VAL A 44 -0.40 -3.27 -0.78
N ILE A 45 0.20 -4.43 -1.07
CA ILE A 45 -0.44 -5.73 -1.04
C ILE A 45 -0.04 -6.42 0.27
N GLY A 46 -0.99 -6.51 1.20
CA GLY A 46 -0.84 -7.29 2.43
C GLY A 46 -1.09 -8.77 2.21
N ARG A 47 -0.42 -9.63 2.98
CA ARG A 47 -0.70 -11.07 3.00
C ARG A 47 -2.07 -11.31 3.60
N SER A 48 -3.05 -11.54 2.73
CA SER A 48 -4.33 -12.07 3.14
C SER A 48 -4.08 -13.53 3.53
N ASN A 49 -4.37 -13.92 4.78
CA ASN A 49 -4.60 -15.34 5.10
C ASN A 49 -5.82 -15.77 4.29
N LEU A 50 -5.58 -16.19 3.05
CA LEU A 50 -6.57 -16.83 2.20
C LEU A 50 -6.26 -18.32 2.16
N ASP A 51 -6.31 -18.93 3.34
CA ASP A 51 -6.59 -20.36 3.46
C ASP A 51 -7.87 -20.43 4.28
N LEU A 52 -9.00 -20.72 3.60
CA LEU A 52 -10.12 -21.57 4.09
C LEU A 52 -11.45 -21.37 3.35
N PHE A 53 -11.64 -20.36 2.49
CA PHE A 53 -12.89 -20.23 1.74
C PHE A 53 -12.66 -19.87 0.27
N GLU A 54 -12.90 -20.86 -0.59
CA GLU A 54 -12.89 -20.85 -2.06
C GLU A 54 -13.95 -19.93 -2.70
N GLN A 55 -14.04 -18.65 -2.33
CA GLN A 55 -14.73 -17.68 -3.17
C GLN A 55 -13.87 -16.42 -3.34
N ASP A 56 -13.22 -16.42 -4.49
CA ASP A 56 -12.18 -15.53 -4.97
C ASP A 56 -12.48 -14.01 -4.83
N PRO A 57 -11.80 -13.30 -3.90
CA PRO A 57 -11.83 -11.84 -3.86
C PRO A 57 -10.91 -11.18 -4.90
N ARG A 58 -10.15 -11.95 -5.70
CA ARG A 58 -9.26 -11.43 -6.77
C ARG A 58 -10.06 -10.87 -7.96
N SER A 59 -11.33 -11.24 -8.12
CA SER A 59 -12.14 -10.93 -9.31
C SER A 59 -12.36 -9.44 -9.61
N LEU A 60 -12.41 -8.52 -8.62
CA LEU A 60 -12.68 -7.09 -8.88
C LEU A 60 -11.51 -6.14 -8.59
N LYS A 61 -10.80 -6.31 -7.47
CA LYS A 61 -9.76 -5.36 -7.04
C LYS A 61 -8.46 -5.54 -7.82
N LEU A 62 -8.10 -6.79 -8.12
CA LEU A 62 -6.95 -7.08 -8.96
C LEU A 62 -7.22 -6.62 -10.40
N LYS A 63 -8.41 -6.96 -10.93
CA LYS A 63 -8.89 -6.47 -12.23
C LYS A 63 -8.86 -4.95 -12.33
N ASN A 64 -9.37 -4.24 -11.33
CA ASN A 64 -9.34 -2.77 -11.33
C ASN A 64 -7.91 -2.21 -11.25
N ALA A 65 -7.02 -2.83 -10.47
CA ALA A 65 -5.61 -2.42 -10.42
C ALA A 65 -4.88 -2.69 -11.76
N GLU A 66 -5.17 -3.81 -12.42
CA GLU A 66 -4.65 -4.15 -13.75
C GLU A 66 -5.23 -3.25 -14.85
N GLU A 67 -6.52 -2.93 -14.79
CA GLU A 67 -7.14 -1.96 -15.70
C GLU A 67 -6.52 -0.58 -15.55
N LEU A 68 -6.27 -0.13 -14.31
CA LEU A 68 -5.63 1.15 -14.06
C LEU A 68 -4.18 1.17 -14.55
N GLN A 69 -3.45 0.06 -14.42
CA GLN A 69 -2.13 -0.10 -15.05
C GLN A 69 -2.22 -0.08 -16.58
N LYS A 70 -3.17 -0.79 -17.19
CA LYS A 70 -3.42 -0.76 -18.65
C LYS A 70 -3.85 0.62 -19.14
N LYS A 71 -4.56 1.39 -18.30
CA LYS A 71 -4.95 2.79 -18.56
C LYS A 71 -3.77 3.77 -18.41
N GLY A 72 -2.54 3.30 -18.18
CA GLY A 72 -1.35 4.14 -18.13
C GLY A 72 -1.19 4.92 -16.82
N VAL A 73 -1.91 4.55 -15.76
CA VAL A 73 -1.69 5.13 -14.43
C VAL A 73 -0.39 4.53 -13.88
N PRO A 74 0.59 5.34 -13.43
CA PRO A 74 1.81 4.85 -12.80
C PRO A 74 1.48 4.31 -11.40
N LEU A 75 0.91 3.12 -11.36
CA LEU A 75 0.55 2.42 -10.14
C LEU A 75 1.67 1.41 -9.81
N LYS A 76 2.43 1.72 -8.77
CA LYS A 76 3.48 0.84 -8.25
C LYS A 76 2.92 -0.10 -7.20
N LYS A 77 2.99 -1.41 -7.47
CA LYS A 77 2.64 -2.46 -6.53
C LYS A 77 3.83 -2.67 -5.57
N LEU A 78 3.57 -2.70 -4.28
CA LEU A 78 4.56 -2.98 -3.23
C LEU A 78 4.05 -4.12 -2.35
N SER A 79 4.95 -5.01 -1.93
CA SER A 79 4.64 -5.97 -0.88
C SER A 79 4.61 -5.26 0.48
N GLU A 80 4.01 -5.91 1.47
CA GLU A 80 4.08 -5.46 2.86
C GLU A 80 5.52 -5.30 3.37
N GLU A 81 6.39 -6.27 3.06
CA GLU A 81 7.79 -6.27 3.49
C GLU A 81 8.56 -5.09 2.88
N ASP A 82 8.35 -4.81 1.59
CA ASP A 82 8.94 -3.65 0.92
C ASP A 82 8.42 -2.34 1.50
N PHE A 83 7.12 -2.27 1.77
CA PHE A 83 6.51 -1.08 2.37
C PHE A 83 7.10 -0.78 3.74
N ILE A 84 7.23 -1.80 4.59
CA ILE A 84 7.82 -1.67 5.93
C ILE A 84 9.28 -1.24 5.82
N THR A 85 10.06 -1.89 4.96
CA THR A 85 11.47 -1.58 4.76
C THR A 85 11.66 -0.14 4.31
N LEU A 86 10.87 0.33 3.34
CA LEU A 86 10.91 1.71 2.87
C LEU A 86 10.47 2.71 3.94
N ALA A 87 9.46 2.36 4.73
CA ALA A 87 8.99 3.21 5.83
C ALA A 87 10.05 3.33 6.93
N ILE A 88 10.67 2.23 7.33
CA ILE A 88 11.77 2.19 8.32
C ILE A 88 12.96 2.98 7.80
N ASN A 89 13.41 2.74 6.57
CA ASN A 89 14.51 3.49 5.97
C ASN A 89 14.22 5.00 5.95
N GLN A 90 12.98 5.40 5.65
CA GLN A 90 12.62 6.81 5.68
C GLN A 90 12.60 7.40 7.10
N LEU A 91 12.21 6.64 8.12
CA LEU A 91 12.33 7.05 9.53
C LEU A 91 13.79 7.18 9.97
N GLN A 92 14.63 6.20 9.65
CA GLN A 92 16.06 6.23 9.95
C GLN A 92 16.75 7.43 9.28
N SER A 93 16.38 7.74 8.04
CA SER A 93 16.91 8.93 7.33
C SER A 93 16.52 10.26 7.98
N LYS A 94 15.39 10.31 8.71
CA LYS A 94 15.00 11.48 9.52
C LYS A 94 15.76 11.53 10.84
N LEU A 95 16.02 10.38 11.45
CA LEU A 95 16.72 10.28 12.74
C LEU A 95 18.21 10.61 12.61
N ASN A 96 18.87 10.09 11.58
CA ASN A 96 20.31 10.31 11.33
C ASN A 96 20.64 11.68 10.73
N LYS A 97 19.62 12.52 10.48
CA LYS A 97 19.79 13.90 10.00
C LYS A 97 19.69 14.94 11.13
N SER A 98 19.64 14.49 12.38
CA SER A 98 19.75 15.34 13.58
C SER A 98 21.12 15.21 14.21
#